data_AF-A0A7K0PPA2-F1
#
_entry.id   AF-A0A7K0PPA2-F1
#
_cell.length_a   1.000
_cell.length_b   1.000
_cell.length_c   1.000
_cell.angle_alpha   90.00
_cell.angle_beta   90.00
_cell.angle_gamma   90.00
#
_symmetry.space_group_name_H-M   'P 1'
#
loop_
_entity.id
_entity.type
_entity.pdbx_description
1 polymer ?
#
loop_
_entity_poly.entity_id
_entity_poly.type
_entity_poly.pdbx_seq_one_letter_code
_entity_poly.pdbx_strand_id
1 'polypeptide(L)' 'MLKSNEAVLFEIKMHPNQRYLPRLATTKLPDGTLVSPPLEDLDPLLPIDKLEEYLGYKPHRDSFRARGIELKSDEN' A
#
# COMPACT_ATOMS: atom_id res chain seq x y z
N MET A 1 -0.04 -7.90 28.20
CA MET A 1 -0.28 -8.70 26.98
C MET A 1 0.26 -8.01 25.73
N LEU A 2 -0.31 -6.90 25.23
CA LEU A 2 0.27 -6.16 24.07
C LEU A 2 1.63 -5.50 24.36
N LYS A 3 1.93 -5.24 25.64
CA LYS A 3 3.24 -4.75 26.11
C LYS A 3 4.01 -5.83 26.89
N SER A 4 3.79 -7.10 26.57
CA SER A 4 4.51 -8.21 27.21
C SER A 4 5.96 -8.23 26.73
N ASN A 5 6.91 -8.45 27.64
CA ASN A 5 8.30 -8.75 27.29
C ASN A 5 8.54 -10.24 26.98
N GLU A 6 7.52 -11.08 27.18
CA GLU A 6 7.51 -12.51 26.90
C GLU A 6 6.65 -12.84 25.67
N ALA A 7 6.93 -13.98 25.03
CA ALA A 7 6.16 -14.48 23.90
C ALA A 7 4.71 -14.79 24.31
N VAL A 8 3.76 -14.36 23.47
CA VAL A 8 2.33 -14.55 23.71
C VAL A 8 1.61 -14.97 22.43
N LEU A 9 0.64 -15.88 22.57
CA LEU A 9 -0.25 -16.30 21.48
C LEU A 9 -1.56 -15.50 21.55
N PHE A 10 -1.98 -14.98 20.40
CA PHE A 10 -3.29 -14.33 20.24
C PHE A 10 -4.19 -15.21 19.37
N GLU A 11 -5.27 -15.72 19.94
CA GLU A 11 -6.35 -16.33 19.15
C GLU A 11 -7.35 -15.23 18.77
N ILE A 12 -7.49 -14.96 17.47
CA ILE A 12 -8.48 -14.03 16.94
C ILE A 12 -9.58 -14.84 16.26
N LYS A 13 -10.77 -14.86 16.86
CA LYS A 13 -11.94 -15.53 16.30
C LYS A 13 -12.63 -14.61 15.29
N MET A 14 -12.68 -15.05 14.04
CA MET A 14 -13.30 -14.31 12.94
C MET A 14 -14.53 -15.06 12.44
N HIS A 15 -15.42 -14.36 11.74
CA HIS A 15 -16.54 -15.02 11.06
C HIS A 15 -16.00 -15.94 9.93
N PRO A 16 -16.51 -17.17 9.75
CA PRO A 16 -16.01 -18.11 8.73
C PRO A 16 -16.06 -17.55 7.30
N ASN A 17 -17.04 -16.68 7.03
CA ASN A 17 -17.23 -16.03 5.72
C ASN A 17 -16.70 -14.59 5.69
N GLN A 18 -15.78 -14.20 6.58
CA GLN A 18 -15.17 -12.88 6.53
C GLN A 18 -14.42 -12.71 5.20
N ARG A 19 -14.84 -11.72 4.39
CA ARG A 19 -14.12 -11.38 3.16
C ARG A 19 -12.88 -10.54 3.51
N TYR A 20 -11.72 -11.00 3.06
CA TYR A 20 -10.49 -10.21 3.03
C TYR A 20 -10.38 -9.58 1.65
N LEU A 21 -10.90 -8.37 1.53
CA LEU A 21 -10.71 -7.58 0.33
C LEU A 21 -9.45 -6.75 0.53
N PRO A 22 -8.56 -6.68 -0.48
CA PRO A 22 -7.56 -5.63 -0.49
C PRO A 22 -8.30 -4.31 -0.36
N ARG A 23 -7.95 -3.53 0.66
CA ARG A 23 -8.53 -2.20 0.79
C ARG A 23 -7.77 -1.32 -0.18
N LEU A 24 -8.51 -0.53 -0.95
CA LEU A 24 -7.95 0.67 -1.53
C LEU A 24 -8.28 1.80 -0.56
N ALA A 25 -7.25 2.46 -0.06
CA ALA A 25 -7.39 3.63 0.79
C ALA A 25 -6.85 4.85 0.04
N THR A 26 -7.57 5.96 0.13
CA THR A 26 -7.07 7.25 -0.36
C THR A 26 -5.82 7.63 0.43
N THR A 27 -4.72 7.93 -0.26
CA THR A 27 -3.48 8.39 0.36
C THR A 27 -3.48 9.91 0.49
N LYS A 28 -3.14 10.41 1.68
CA LYS A 28 -2.95 11.85 1.91
C LYS A 28 -1.47 12.19 1.86
N LEU A 29 -1.10 13.08 0.95
CA LEU A 29 0.27 13.56 0.77
C LEU A 29 0.69 14.61 1.81
N PRO A 30 1.99 14.92 1.93
CA PRO A 30 2.50 15.92 2.89
C PRO A 30 1.92 17.33 2.70
N ASP A 31 1.57 17.70 1.47
CA ASP A 31 0.93 18.97 1.12
C ASP A 31 -0.59 18.99 1.41
N GLY A 32 -1.15 17.87 1.88
CA GLY A 32 -2.57 17.70 2.16
C GLY A 32 -3.41 17.21 0.98
N THR A 33 -2.82 17.03 -0.20
CA THR A 33 -3.50 16.50 -1.38
C THR A 33 -3.95 15.06 -1.16
N LEU A 34 -5.17 14.73 -1.59
CA LEU A 34 -5.70 13.37 -1.58
C LEU A 34 -5.48 12.70 -2.94
N VAL A 35 -4.83 11.54 -2.94
CA VAL A 35 -4.56 10.73 -4.12
C VAL A 35 -5.29 9.39 -3.99
N SER A 36 -6.04 9.02 -5.00
CA SER A 36 -6.60 7.68 -5.12
C SER A 36 -5.56 6.80 -5.81
N PRO A 37 -4.91 5.87 -5.11
CA PRO A 37 -3.98 4.97 -5.75
C PRO A 37 -4.71 4.03 -6.73
N PRO A 38 -4.04 3.57 -7.81
CA PRO A 38 -4.56 2.55 -8.70
C PRO A 38 -4.76 1.20 -8.00
N LEU A 39 -5.47 0.28 -8.66
CA LEU A 39 -5.82 -1.03 -8.06
C LEU A 39 -4.59 -1.89 -7.73
N GLU A 40 -3.51 -1.74 -8.48
CA GLU A 40 -2.24 -2.46 -8.27
C GLU A 40 -1.54 -2.15 -6.95
N ASP A 41 -1.80 -1.00 -6.35
CA ASP A 41 -1.07 -0.51 -5.18
C ASP A 41 -1.50 -1.15 -3.86
N LEU A 42 -2.77 -1.56 -3.76
CA LEU A 42 -3.42 -2.11 -2.55
C LEU A 42 -3.12 -1.26 -1.28
N ASP A 43 -3.64 -1.67 -0.12
CA ASP A 43 -3.33 -1.00 1.16
C ASP A 43 -2.83 -2.07 2.17
N PRO A 44 -1.68 -1.86 2.83
CA PRO A 44 -0.77 -0.71 2.71
C PRO A 44 0.08 -0.72 1.43
N LEU A 45 0.47 0.47 0.97
CA LEU A 45 1.35 0.63 -0.20
C LEU A 45 2.69 -0.11 0.00
N LEU A 46 3.04 -0.97 -0.95
CA LEU A 46 4.37 -1.58 -1.02
C LEU A 46 5.44 -0.54 -1.40
N PRO A 47 6.74 -0.75 -1.10
CA PRO A 47 7.81 -0.01 -1.74
C PRO A 47 7.70 -0.07 -3.28
N ILE A 48 8.00 1.03 -3.97
CA ILE A 48 7.75 1.14 -5.43
C ILE A 48 8.57 0.13 -6.25
N ASP A 49 9.79 -0.15 -5.80
CA ASP A 49 10.70 -1.15 -6.36
C ASP A 49 10.13 -2.57 -6.23
N LYS A 50 9.51 -2.88 -5.09
CA LYS A 50 8.84 -4.17 -4.88
C LYS A 50 7.56 -4.32 -5.67
N LEU A 51 6.81 -3.24 -5.82
CA LEU A 51 5.63 -3.25 -6.67
C LEU A 51 6.03 -3.51 -8.13
N GLU A 52 7.04 -2.81 -8.65
CA GLU A 52 7.55 -3.01 -10.01
C GLU A 52 8.08 -4.43 -10.23
N GLU A 53 8.83 -4.98 -9.26
CA GLU A 53 9.30 -6.37 -9.29
C GLU A 53 8.14 -7.36 -9.41
N TYR A 54 7.05 -7.17 -8.65
CA TYR A 54 5.89 -8.07 -8.68
C TYR A 54 4.99 -7.90 -9.90
N LEU A 55 4.88 -6.67 -10.42
CA LEU A 55 4.11 -6.39 -11.64
C LEU A 55 4.84 -6.89 -12.89
N GLY A 56 6.18 -6.84 -12.92
CA GLY A 56 6.99 -7.13 -14.10
C GLY A 56 6.94 -6.02 -15.16
N TYR A 57 6.39 -4.86 -14.82
CA TYR A 57 6.33 -3.66 -15.67
C TYR A 57 6.33 -2.39 -14.81
N LYS A 58 6.64 -1.24 -15.43
CA LYS A 58 6.69 0.09 -14.76
C LYS A 58 5.29 0.43 -14.19
N PRO A 59 5.16 0.66 -12.87
CA PRO A 59 3.88 0.99 -12.25
C PRO A 59 3.21 2.22 -12.85
N HIS A 60 1.91 2.38 -12.62
CA HIS A 60 1.18 3.56 -13.08
C HIS A 60 1.72 4.85 -12.45
N ARG A 61 1.63 5.99 -13.16
CA ARG A 61 2.12 7.30 -12.68
C ARG A 61 1.58 7.66 -11.29
N ASP A 62 0.31 7.34 -11.04
CA ASP A 62 -0.33 7.62 -9.76
C ASP A 62 0.18 6.74 -8.60
N SER A 63 0.82 5.60 -8.89
CA SER A 63 1.54 4.79 -7.89
C SER A 63 2.75 5.54 -7.35
N PHE A 64 3.50 6.22 -8.22
CA PHE A 64 4.61 7.09 -7.80
C PHE A 64 4.08 8.28 -7.01
N ARG A 65 3.00 8.91 -7.51
CA ARG A 65 2.36 10.05 -6.84
C ARG A 65 1.84 9.70 -5.46
N ALA A 66 1.20 8.54 -5.28
CA ALA A 66 0.68 8.09 -3.99
C ALA A 66 1.79 7.95 -2.94
N ARG A 67 3.04 7.73 -3.37
CA ARG A 67 4.23 7.68 -2.51
C ARG A 67 4.96 9.02 -2.37
N GLY A 68 4.44 10.09 -2.97
CA GLY A 68 5.10 11.40 -2.99
C GLY A 68 6.37 11.44 -3.85
N ILE A 69 6.51 10.52 -4.81
CA ILE A 69 7.65 10.45 -5.72
C ILE A 69 7.29 11.22 -7.00
N GLU A 70 8.05 12.27 -7.32
CA GLU A 70 7.97 12.92 -8.62
C GLU A 70 8.68 12.07 -9.67
N LEU A 71 7.93 11.59 -10.66
CA LEU A 71 8.52 11.04 -11.86
C LEU A 71 9.17 12.20 -12.62
N LYS A 72 10.51 12.16 -12.74
CA LYS A 72 11.18 12.97 -13.75
C LYS A 72 10.60 12.56 -15.10
N SER A 73 10.07 13.53 -15.85
CA SER A 73 9.65 13.31 -17.23
C SER A 73 10.76 12.54 -17.93
N ASP A 74 10.43 11.36 -18.47
CA ASP A 74 11.37 10.60 -19.28
C ASP A 74 11.88 11.58 -20.38
N GLU A 75 13.19 11.81 -20.46
CA GLU A 75 13.77 12.62 -21.52
C GLU A 75 13.47 11.97 -22.87
N ASN A 76 12.79 12.73 -23.73
CA ASN A 76 12.42 12.49 -25.15
C ASN A 76 11.26 11.55 -25.46
#